data_AF-A0AAN3M3N6-F1
#
_entry.id   AF-A0AAN3M3N6-F1
#
_cell.length_a   1.000
_cell.length_b   1.000
_cell.length_c   1.000
_cell.angle_alpha   90.00
_cell.angle_beta   90.00
_cell.angle_gamma   90.00
#
_symmetry.space_group_name_H-M   'P 1'
#
loop_
_entity.id
_entity.type
_entity.pdbx_description
1 polymer ?
#
loop_
_entity_poly.entity_id
_entity_poly.type
_entity_poly.pdbx_seq_one_letter_code
_entity_poly.pdbx_strand_id
1 'polypeptide(L)' 'MTDEDDWQAVLHIAVFIRAQAPDSELDMWMESTIFPALNDVPALSGLIDTLIPLGFNYQRDNEMATWAMAEITYQITYTN' A
#
# COMPACT_ATOMS: atom_id res chain seq x y z
N MET A 1 -30.45 13.19 11.83
CA MET A 1 -29.61 11.97 11.95
C MET A 1 -29.45 11.54 10.52
N THR A 2 -28.48 12.12 9.83
CA THR A 2 -28.16 11.74 8.46
C THR A 2 -27.41 10.42 8.57
N ASP A 3 -27.90 9.41 7.86
CA ASP A 3 -27.21 8.14 7.65
C ASP A 3 -26.04 8.47 6.72
N GLU A 4 -24.92 8.89 7.31
CA GLU A 4 -23.68 9.09 6.58
C GLU A 4 -23.24 7.70 6.12
N ASP A 5 -23.09 7.51 4.81
CA ASP A 5 -22.70 6.22 4.25
C ASP A 5 -21.23 5.96 4.65
N ASP A 6 -21.02 5.14 5.69
CA ASP A 6 -19.70 4.68 6.10
C ASP A 6 -19.17 3.65 5.09
N TRP A 7 -18.13 4.02 4.33
CA TRP A 7 -17.48 3.13 3.37
C TRP A 7 -16.22 2.48 3.93
N GLN A 8 -15.91 1.28 3.45
CA GLN A 8 -14.69 0.54 3.75
C GLN A 8 -14.00 0.11 2.46
N ALA A 9 -12.68 0.27 2.40
CA ALA A 9 -11.86 -0.16 1.26
C ALA A 9 -10.48 -0.67 1.70
N VAL A 10 -9.78 -1.32 0.78
CA VAL A 10 -8.36 -1.70 0.94
C VAL A 10 -7.51 -0.75 0.10
N LEU A 11 -6.61 -0.03 0.77
CA LEU A 11 -5.59 0.79 0.15
C LEU A 11 -4.35 -0.07 -0.13
N HIS A 12 -3.95 -0.11 -1.40
CA HIS A 12 -2.79 -0.85 -1.88
C HIS A 12 -1.65 0.09 -2.23
N ILE A 13 -0.45 -0.19 -1.73
CA ILE A 13 0.77 0.56 -2.06
C ILE A 13 1.83 -0.46 -2.45
N ALA A 14 2.12 -0.52 -3.75
CA ALA A 14 2.99 -1.52 -4.33
C ALA A 14 4.16 -0.89 -5.09
N VAL A 15 5.36 -1.39 -4.85
CA VAL A 15 6.56 -1.08 -5.62
C VAL A 15 6.80 -2.20 -6.61
N PHE A 16 6.93 -1.85 -7.89
CA PHE A 16 7.25 -2.80 -8.95
C PHE A 16 8.67 -2.60 -9.45
N ILE A 17 9.43 -3.68 -9.54
CA ILE A 17 10.75 -3.72 -10.17
C ILE A 17 10.80 -4.81 -11.23
N ARG A 18 11.88 -4.85 -12.02
CA ARG A 18 12.08 -5.93 -13.01
C ARG A 18 12.20 -7.28 -12.29
N ALA A 19 11.60 -8.33 -12.83
CA ALA A 19 11.59 -9.65 -12.19
C ALA A 19 12.99 -10.23 -11.89
N GLN A 20 14.03 -9.84 -12.62
CA GLN A 20 15.39 -10.36 -12.41
C GLN A 20 16.07 -9.76 -11.18
N ALA A 21 15.54 -8.65 -10.66
CA ALA A 21 16.10 -7.98 -9.50
C ALA A 21 15.86 -8.80 -8.21
N PRO A 22 16.80 -8.74 -7.25
CA PRO A 22 16.66 -9.41 -5.96
C PRO A 22 15.58 -8.73 -5.10
N ASP A 23 14.96 -9.50 -4.20
CA ASP A 23 13.95 -8.96 -3.28
C ASP A 23 14.52 -7.88 -2.36
N SER A 24 15.84 -7.89 -2.08
CA SER A 24 16.50 -6.84 -1.31
C SER A 24 16.41 -5.44 -1.95
N GLU A 25 16.19 -5.36 -3.26
CA GLU A 25 15.93 -4.09 -3.94
C GLU A 25 14.51 -3.58 -3.64
N LEU A 26 13.52 -4.48 -3.54
CA LEU A 26 12.18 -4.15 -3.06
C LEU A 26 12.23 -3.67 -1.61
N ASP A 27 12.97 -4.37 -0.75
CA ASP A 27 13.14 -4.00 0.66
C ASP A 27 13.75 -2.60 0.78
N MET A 28 14.79 -2.32 -0.01
CA MET A 28 15.42 -1.00 -0.04
C MET A 28 14.43 0.09 -0.42
N TRP A 29 13.59 -0.11 -1.43
CA TRP A 29 12.56 0.86 -1.81
C TRP A 29 11.50 1.05 -0.71
N MET A 30 11.04 -0.04 -0.11
CA MET A 30 10.05 0.02 0.96
C MET A 30 10.60 0.77 2.18
N GLU A 31 11.82 0.44 2.62
CA GLU A 31 12.44 1.05 3.80
C GLU A 31 12.90 2.50 3.60
N SER A 32 13.47 2.81 2.44
CA SER A 32 14.05 4.15 2.20
C SER A 32 13.02 5.18 1.73
N THR A 33 11.92 4.74 1.10
CA THR A 33 10.98 5.64 0.43
C THR A 33 9.56 5.47 0.93
N ILE A 34 9.02 4.25 0.91
CA ILE A 34 7.59 4.03 1.16
C ILE A 34 7.25 4.17 2.65
N PHE A 35 7.90 3.44 3.55
CA PHE A 35 7.62 3.54 4.98
C PHE A 35 7.85 4.96 5.53
N PRO A 36 8.93 5.69 5.16
CA PRO A 36 9.08 7.09 5.55
C PRO A 36 7.95 7.99 5.08
N ALA A 37 7.48 7.81 3.83
CA ALA A 37 6.37 8.60 3.29
C ALA A 37 5.03 8.30 3.99
N LEU A 38 4.83 7.08 4.50
CA LEU A 38 3.60 6.68 5.18
C LEU A 38 3.53 7.08 6.66
N ASN A 39 4.65 7.50 7.26
CA ASN A 39 4.65 7.94 8.66
C ASN A 39 3.75 9.15 8.91
N ASP A 40 3.64 10.06 7.93
CA ASP A 40 2.77 11.22 8.01
C ASP A 40 2.30 11.65 6.61
N VAL A 41 1.00 11.49 6.34
CA VAL A 41 0.35 11.88 5.08
C VAL A 41 -0.84 12.80 5.38
N PRO A 42 -0.61 14.09 5.68
CA PRO A 42 -1.67 15.01 6.13
C PRO A 42 -2.84 15.14 5.15
N ALA A 43 -2.55 15.07 3.85
CA ALA A 43 -3.57 15.14 2.81
C ALA A 43 -4.50 13.92 2.82
N LEU A 44 -3.98 12.73 3.14
CA LEU A 44 -4.78 11.51 3.23
C LEU A 44 -5.57 11.48 4.54
N SER A 45 -4.97 11.89 5.66
CA SER A 45 -5.65 11.92 6.96
C SER A 45 -6.85 12.86 6.99
N GLY A 46 -6.91 13.86 6.10
CA GLY A 46 -8.08 14.74 5.96
C GLY A 46 -9.23 14.15 5.14
N LEU A 47 -9.04 12.97 4.53
CA LEU A 47 -10.00 12.31 3.63
C LEU A 47 -10.54 10.98 4.17
N ILE A 48 -9.91 10.41 5.21
CA ILE A 48 -10.27 9.09 5.75
C ILE A 48 -10.45 9.16 7.27
N ASP A 49 -11.28 8.29 7.81
CA ASP A 49 -11.57 8.21 9.24
C ASP A 49 -10.60 7.27 9.96
N THR A 50 -10.27 6.15 9.32
CA THR A 50 -9.31 5.16 9.86
C THR A 50 -8.34 4.66 8.81
N LEU A 51 -7.14 4.30 9.26
CA LEU A 51 -6.09 3.67 8.46
C LEU A 51 -5.46 2.54 9.30
N ILE A 52 -5.80 1.29 8.99
CA ILE A 52 -5.40 0.12 9.79
C ILE A 52 -4.52 -0.78 8.94
N PRO A 53 -3.28 -1.13 9.36
CA PRO A 53 -2.44 -2.07 8.62
C PRO A 53 -3.11 -3.44 8.48
N LEU A 54 -3.13 -3.99 7.25
CA LEU A 54 -3.65 -5.33 6.98
C LEU A 54 -2.57 -6.36 6.74
N GLY A 55 -1.53 -6.01 5.96
CA GLY A 55 -0.48 -6.96 5.66
C GLY A 55 0.57 -6.44 4.70
N PHE A 56 1.61 -7.25 4.53
CA PHE A 56 2.72 -7.02 3.62
C PHE A 56 2.95 -8.28 2.80
N ASN A 57 3.14 -8.15 1.49
CA ASN A 57 3.29 -9.30 0.59
C ASN A 57 4.34 -9.05 -0.50
N TYR A 58 5.02 -10.12 -0.92
CA TYR A 58 5.86 -10.14 -2.12
C TYR A 58 5.19 -10.97 -3.20
N GLN A 59 5.16 -10.46 -4.43
CA GLN A 59 4.62 -11.20 -5.57
C GLN A 59 5.55 -11.08 -6.77
N ARG A 60 5.57 -12.11 -7.60
CA ARG A 60 6.32 -12.15 -8.85
C ARG A 60 5.38 -12.55 -9.96
N ASP A 61 5.58 -11.96 -11.13
CA ASP A 61 4.88 -12.35 -12.35
C ASP A 61 5.28 -13.79 -12.72
N ASN A 62 4.37 -14.73 -12.50
CA ASN A 62 4.60 -16.15 -12.79
C ASN A 62 4.36 -16.51 -14.26
N GLU A 63 3.78 -15.60 -15.05
CA GLU A 63 3.39 -15.89 -16.43
C GLU A 63 4.48 -15.44 -17.39
N MET A 64 4.77 -14.13 -17.43
CA MET A 64 5.77 -13.57 -18.33
C MET A 64 7.10 -13.24 -17.64
N ALA A 65 7.18 -13.42 -16.32
CA ALA A 65 8.35 -13.09 -15.50
C ALA A 65 8.89 -11.68 -15.78
N THR A 66 7.99 -10.70 -15.91
CA THR A 66 8.35 -9.32 -16.26
C THR A 66 8.62 -8.46 -15.03
N TRP A 67 7.91 -8.69 -13.93
CA TRP A 67 8.02 -7.88 -12.72
C TRP A 67 8.07 -8.71 -11.42
N ALA A 68 8.62 -8.07 -10.40
CA ALA A 68 8.50 -8.44 -8.99
C ALA A 68 7.94 -7.24 -8.23
N MET A 69 7.15 -7.47 -7.18
CA MET A 69 6.61 -6.41 -6.35
C MET A 69 6.65 -6.73 -4.87
N ALA A 70 6.74 -5.67 -4.08
CA ALA A 70 6.42 -5.68 -2.66
C ALA A 70 5.24 -4.72 -2.43
N GLU A 71 4.30 -5.16 -1.61
CA GLU A 71 3.06 -4.42 -1.35
C GLU A 71 2.79 -4.37 0.15
N ILE A 72 2.37 -3.19 0.62
CA ILE A 72 1.73 -3.02 1.91
C ILE A 72 0.25 -2.64 1.69
N THR A 73 -0.62 -3.23 2.49
CA THR A 73 -2.07 -3.00 2.44
C THR A 73 -2.58 -2.43 3.74
N TYR A 74 -3.51 -1.50 3.63
CA TYR A 74 -4.23 -0.93 4.75
C TYR A 74 -5.74 -1.02 4.51
N GLN A 75 -6.50 -1.25 5.57
CA GLN A 75 -7.92 -1.00 5.56
C GLN A 75 -8.16 0.47 5.84
N ILE A 76 -8.95 1.11 5.00
CA ILE A 76 -9.43 2.46 5.23
C ILE A 76 -10.95 2.48 5.41
N THR A 77 -11.40 3.39 6.26
CA THR A 77 -12.80 3.80 6.29
C THR A 77 -12.90 5.27 5.95
N TYR A 78 -13.97 5.67 5.28
CA TYR A 78 -14.21 7.05 4.91
C TYR A 78 -15.71 7.30 4.78
N THR A 79 -16.09 8.53 5.11
CA THR A 79 -17.46 9.02 5.01
C THR A 79 -17.58 9.96 3.81
N ASN A 80 -18.71 9.92 3.10
CA ASN A 80 -18.96 10.75 1.91
C ASN A 80 -19.97 11.87 2.18
#